data_AF-A0A2N1D2M8-F1
#
_entry.id   AF-A0A2N1D2M8-F1
#
_cell.length_a   1.000
_cell.length_b   1.000
_cell.length_c   1.000
_cell.angle_alpha   90.00
_cell.angle_beta   90.00
_cell.angle_gamma   90.00
#
_symmetry.space_group_name_H-M   'P 1'
#
loop_
_entity.id
_entity.type
_entity.pdbx_description
1 polymer ?
#
loop_
_entity_poly.entity_id
_entity_poly.type
_entity_poly.pdbx_seq_one_letter_code
_entity_poly.pdbx_strand_id
1 'polypeptide(L)'
;MTGARHRATRQFGFTLIELMIVIAIMGILAAIALPAYQEYLRKGKRAEVKATLLEAAQALERHYSLNSTYLNADDSGLAAVFPTQSPQSGSANYTIAAEGTPTRSTYVLRATRAGSMAGDLCGDFQIDHANNQTLNQTGIQNPMSLEACW
;
A
#
# COMPACT_ATOMS: atom_id res chain seq x y z
N MET A 1 4.82 -29.11 -72.63
CA MET A 1 4.06 -28.47 -71.53
C MET A 1 4.79 -28.78 -70.23
N THR A 2 5.40 -27.76 -69.64
CA THR A 2 6.32 -27.81 -68.50
C THR A 2 5.56 -28.03 -67.18
N GLY A 3 5.79 -29.17 -66.51
CA GLY A 3 5.20 -29.46 -65.21
C GLY A 3 5.95 -28.73 -64.08
N ALA A 4 5.27 -27.77 -63.44
CA ALA A 4 5.80 -27.07 -62.27
C ALA A 4 5.83 -28.01 -61.05
N ARG A 5 7.03 -28.24 -60.50
CA ARG A 5 7.21 -29.01 -59.26
C ARG A 5 6.90 -28.12 -58.05
N HIS A 6 5.84 -28.43 -57.32
CA HIS A 6 5.57 -27.83 -56.01
C HIS A 6 6.61 -28.31 -54.99
N ARG A 7 7.39 -27.36 -54.45
CA ARG A 7 8.32 -27.59 -53.35
C ARG A 7 7.52 -27.56 -52.05
N ALA A 8 7.28 -28.73 -51.43
CA ALA A 8 6.70 -28.79 -50.10
C ALA A 8 7.70 -28.19 -49.09
N THR A 9 7.34 -27.05 -48.50
CA THR A 9 8.06 -26.47 -47.37
C THR A 9 7.88 -27.37 -46.15
N ARG A 10 8.97 -27.92 -45.62
CA ARG A 10 8.95 -28.67 -44.35
C ARG A 10 8.50 -27.73 -43.24
N GLN A 11 7.43 -28.10 -42.54
CA GLN A 11 7.03 -27.41 -41.31
C GLN A 11 7.98 -27.84 -40.19
N PHE A 12 8.73 -26.89 -39.64
CA PHE A 12 9.49 -27.09 -38.41
C PHE A 12 8.55 -26.80 -37.24
N GLY A 13 8.20 -27.83 -36.46
CA GLY A 13 7.43 -27.70 -35.23
C GLY A 13 8.35 -27.62 -34.00
N PHE A 14 7.89 -26.95 -32.94
CA PHE A 14 8.54 -26.97 -31.63
C PHE A 14 8.50 -28.38 -31.03
N THR A 15 9.59 -28.80 -30.38
CA THR A 15 9.62 -30.08 -29.68
C THR A 15 8.96 -29.96 -28.31
N LEU A 16 8.39 -31.07 -27.81
CA LEU A 16 7.79 -31.10 -26.47
C LEU A 16 8.82 -30.78 -25.38
N ILE A 17 10.07 -31.22 -25.57
CA ILE A 17 11.16 -30.95 -24.63
C ILE A 17 11.57 -29.46 -24.61
N GLU A 18 11.54 -28.80 -25.76
CA GLU A 18 11.83 -27.37 -25.86
C GLU A 18 10.77 -26.54 -25.12
N LEU A 19 9.50 -26.91 -25.27
CA LEU A 19 8.42 -26.30 -24.48
C LEU A 19 8.60 -26.56 -22.97
N MET A 20 9.00 -27.77 -22.56
CA MET A 20 9.25 -28.09 -21.15
C MET A 20 10.37 -27.26 -20.53
N ILE A 21 11.45 -27.01 -21.27
CA ILE A 21 12.54 -26.16 -20.80
C ILE A 21 12.07 -24.70 -20.66
N VAL A 22 11.29 -24.21 -21.63
CA VAL A 22 10.76 -22.84 -21.58
C VAL A 22 9.86 -22.64 -20.36
N ILE A 23 8.93 -23.55 -20.08
CA ILE A 23 8.06 -23.43 -18.90
C ILE A 23 8.86 -23.54 -17.59
N ALA A 24 9.91 -24.36 -17.54
CA ALA A 24 10.76 -24.47 -16.37
C ALA A 24 11.48 -23.16 -16.08
N ILE A 25 12.06 -22.51 -17.10
CA ILE A 25 12.69 -21.20 -16.97
C ILE A 25 11.66 -20.13 -16.55
N MET A 26 10.49 -20.11 -17.19
CA MET A 26 9.42 -19.17 -16.85
C MET A 26 8.94 -19.34 -15.41
N GLY A 27 8.85 -20.58 -14.90
CA GLY A 27 8.51 -20.86 -13.50
C GLY A 27 9.51 -20.28 -12.51
N ILE A 28 10.81 -20.43 -12.77
CA ILE A 28 11.88 -19.87 -11.94
C ILE A 28 11.81 -18.34 -11.93
N LEU A 29 11.63 -17.71 -13.10
CA LEU A 29 11.51 -16.25 -13.21
C LEU A 29 10.28 -15.73 -12.46
N ALA A 30 9.12 -16.39 -12.60
CA ALA A 30 7.88 -16.00 -11.93
C ALA A 30 8.00 -16.06 -10.39
N ALA A 31 8.71 -17.08 -9.85
CA ALA A 31 8.91 -17.23 -8.41
C ALA A 31 9.63 -16.03 -7.77
N ILE A 32 10.50 -15.35 -8.51
CA ILE A 32 11.23 -14.16 -8.05
C ILE A 32 10.47 -12.88 -8.40
N ALA A 33 9.94 -12.80 -9.62
CA ALA A 33 9.31 -11.60 -10.15
C ALA A 33 8.01 -11.23 -9.43
N LEU A 34 7.17 -12.22 -9.11
CA LEU A 34 5.86 -11.98 -8.48
C LEU A 34 5.97 -11.34 -7.08
N PRO A 35 6.73 -11.88 -6.11
CA PRO A 35 6.86 -11.24 -4.80
C PRO A 35 7.52 -9.87 -4.89
N ALA A 36 8.52 -9.69 -5.77
CA ALA A 36 9.17 -8.40 -5.98
C ALA A 36 8.20 -7.34 -6.52
N TYR A 37 7.36 -7.71 -7.50
CA TYR A 37 6.34 -6.82 -8.05
C TYR A 37 5.26 -6.46 -7.03
N GLN A 38 4.80 -7.43 -6.23
CA GLN A 38 3.86 -7.15 -5.14
C GLN A 38 4.46 -6.14 -4.14
N GLU A 39 5.73 -6.29 -3.79
CA GLU A 39 6.40 -5.36 -2.87
C GLU A 39 6.54 -3.96 -3.46
N TYR A 40 6.82 -3.84 -4.76
CA TYR A 40 6.79 -2.57 -5.47
C TYR A 40 5.43 -1.86 -5.37
N LEU A 41 4.33 -2.61 -5.55
CA LEU A 41 2.98 -2.06 -5.39
C LEU A 41 2.68 -1.67 -3.93
N ARG A 42 3.15 -2.45 -2.95
CA ARG A 42 3.01 -2.11 -1.52
C ARG A 42 3.73 -0.81 -1.19
N LYS A 43 4.97 -0.62 -1.67
CA LYS A 43 5.72 0.64 -1.53
C LYS A 43 4.95 1.85 -2.04
N GLY A 44 4.33 1.73 -3.21
CA GLY A 44 3.48 2.80 -3.76
C GLY A 44 2.30 3.15 -2.85
N LYS A 45 1.59 2.14 -2.33
CA LYS A 45 0.46 2.32 -1.40
C LYS A 45 0.89 2.89 -0.06
N ARG A 46 2.06 2.49 0.45
CA ARG A 46 2.65 3.10 1.65
C ARG A 46 2.90 4.59 1.43
N ALA A 47 3.51 4.97 0.30
CA ALA A 47 3.76 6.37 -0.03
C ALA A 47 2.46 7.18 -0.14
N GLU A 48 1.43 6.59 -0.74
CA GLU A 48 0.10 7.20 -0.85
C GLU A 48 -0.54 7.46 0.52
N VAL A 49 -0.55 6.45 1.42
CA VAL A 49 -1.14 6.64 2.75
C VAL A 49 -0.32 7.61 3.61
N LYS A 50 1.01 7.67 3.44
CA LYS A 50 1.84 8.68 4.09
C LYS A 50 1.43 10.09 3.70
N ALA A 51 1.25 10.33 2.40
CA ALA A 51 0.77 11.61 1.90
C ALA A 51 -0.62 11.94 2.46
N THR A 52 -1.51 10.95 2.50
CA THR A 52 -2.87 11.10 3.04
C THR A 52 -2.86 11.42 4.55
N LEU A 53 -1.98 10.80 5.34
CA LEU A 53 -1.82 11.10 6.76
C LEU A 53 -1.26 12.51 6.99
N LEU A 54 -0.32 12.97 6.17
CA LEU A 54 0.20 14.33 6.24
C LEU A 54 -0.86 15.37 5.88
N GLU A 55 -1.69 15.08 4.87
CA GLU A 55 -2.86 15.90 4.54
C GLU A 55 -3.86 15.95 5.71
N ALA A 56 -4.13 14.80 6.33
CA ALA A 56 -5.01 14.72 7.50
C ALA A 56 -4.47 15.53 8.69
N ALA A 57 -3.18 15.44 8.98
CA ALA A 57 -2.53 16.24 10.02
C ALA A 57 -2.66 17.74 9.72
N GLN A 58 -2.37 18.18 8.49
CA GLN A 58 -2.54 19.58 8.09
C GLN A 58 -3.97 20.08 8.22
N ALA A 59 -4.97 19.24 7.91
CA ALA A 59 -6.38 19.59 8.08
C ALA A 59 -6.75 19.79 9.56
N LEU A 60 -6.20 18.96 10.46
CA LEU A 60 -6.37 19.11 11.90
C LEU A 60 -5.68 20.39 12.43
N GLU A 61 -4.48 20.72 11.97
CA GLU A 61 -3.80 21.97 12.34
C GLU A 61 -4.59 23.22 11.91
N ARG A 62 -5.16 23.19 10.70
CA ARG A 62 -6.08 24.24 10.24
C ARG A 62 -7.31 24.32 11.14
N HIS A 63 -7.90 23.19 11.52
CA HIS A 63 -9.05 23.17 12.43
C HIS A 63 -8.71 23.75 13.79
N TYR A 64 -7.55 23.39 14.36
CA TYR A 64 -7.07 23.93 15.62
C TYR A 64 -6.84 25.43 15.56
N SER A 65 -6.28 25.94 14.46
CA SER A 65 -6.07 27.38 14.25
C SER A 65 -7.36 28.19 14.27
N LEU A 66 -8.49 27.59 13.89
CA LEU A 66 -9.80 28.25 13.87
C LEU A 66 -10.60 28.05 15.14
N ASN A 67 -10.46 26.90 15.82
CA ASN A 67 -11.34 26.48 16.91
C ASN A 67 -10.63 26.30 18.26
N SER A 68 -9.30 26.40 18.29
CA SER A 68 -8.45 26.09 19.47
C SER A 68 -8.70 24.70 20.06
N THR A 69 -9.14 23.75 19.23
CA THR A 69 -9.34 22.34 19.58
C THR A 69 -9.17 21.45 18.35
N TYR A 70 -8.66 20.23 18.54
CA TYR A 70 -8.69 19.17 17.52
C TYR A 70 -9.98 18.36 17.52
N LEU A 71 -10.79 18.51 18.57
CA LEU A 71 -12.02 17.75 18.74
C LEU A 71 -13.17 18.31 17.88
N ASN A 72 -14.15 17.46 17.62
CA ASN A 72 -15.44 17.85 17.09
C ASN A 72 -16.26 18.67 18.10
N ALA A 73 -17.40 19.22 17.66
CA ALA A 73 -18.20 20.15 18.46
C ALA A 73 -18.81 19.52 19.75
N ASP A 74 -18.94 18.20 19.80
CA ASP A 74 -19.46 17.42 20.92
C ASP A 74 -18.34 16.78 21.78
N ASP A 75 -17.07 17.10 21.51
CA ASP A 75 -15.89 16.56 22.21
C ASP A 75 -15.82 15.01 22.23
N SER A 76 -16.50 14.34 21.29
CA SER A 76 -16.58 12.86 21.22
C SER A 76 -15.45 12.22 20.41
N GLY A 77 -14.68 13.01 19.67
CA GLY A 77 -13.56 12.53 18.87
C GLY A 77 -12.89 13.66 18.07
N LEU A 78 -12.00 13.31 17.14
CA LEU A 78 -11.40 14.29 16.24
C LEU A 78 -12.44 14.91 15.31
N ALA A 79 -12.22 16.17 14.95
CA ALA A 79 -13.01 16.83 13.92
C ALA A 79 -12.94 16.05 12.59
N ALA A 80 -14.09 15.83 11.95
CA ALA A 80 -14.20 15.09 10.69
C ALA A 80 -13.76 15.95 9.48
N VAL A 81 -12.52 16.42 9.50
CA VAL A 81 -11.93 17.34 8.51
C VAL A 81 -10.88 16.68 7.62
N PHE A 82 -10.68 15.37 7.76
CA PHE A 82 -9.63 14.62 7.07
C PHE A 82 -10.16 13.36 6.38
N PRO A 83 -9.44 12.81 5.39
CA PRO A 83 -9.82 11.57 4.72
C PRO A 83 -9.81 10.38 5.67
N THR A 84 -10.85 9.55 5.65
CA THR A 84 -10.98 8.36 6.52
C THR A 84 -10.38 7.09 5.92
N GLN A 85 -9.84 7.16 4.70
CA GLN A 85 -9.24 6.02 4.01
C GLN A 85 -8.21 6.46 2.95
N SER A 86 -7.32 5.53 2.60
CA SER A 86 -6.42 5.64 1.45
C SER A 86 -6.47 4.33 0.63
N PRO A 87 -6.68 4.39 -0.70
CA PRO A 87 -7.01 5.58 -1.50
C PRO A 87 -8.33 6.22 -1.05
N GLN A 88 -8.51 7.52 -1.29
CA GLN A 88 -9.72 8.25 -0.87
C GLN A 88 -11.00 7.72 -1.56
N SER A 89 -10.86 7.11 -2.73
CA SER A 89 -11.94 6.49 -3.50
C SER A 89 -11.65 5.03 -3.85
N GLY A 90 -12.69 4.20 -3.91
CA GLY A 90 -12.57 2.78 -4.23
C GLY A 90 -12.30 1.92 -2.99
N SER A 91 -11.61 0.79 -3.17
CA SER A 91 -11.32 -0.14 -2.08
C SER A 91 -10.20 0.38 -1.19
N ALA A 92 -10.50 0.53 0.11
CA ALA A 92 -9.52 0.96 1.10
C ALA A 92 -8.36 -0.03 1.24
N ASN A 93 -7.14 0.49 1.08
CA ASN A 93 -5.90 -0.19 1.48
C ASN A 93 -5.49 0.21 2.90
N TYR A 94 -5.95 1.36 3.37
CA TYR A 94 -5.82 1.81 4.74
C TYR A 94 -7.08 2.53 5.19
N THR A 95 -7.44 2.37 6.46
CA THR A 95 -8.45 3.19 7.14
C THR A 95 -7.76 4.14 8.10
N ILE A 96 -8.14 5.41 8.09
CA ILE A 96 -7.51 6.48 8.87
C ILE A 96 -8.47 6.91 9.98
N ALA A 97 -8.00 6.86 11.22
CA ALA A 97 -8.77 7.27 12.39
C ALA A 97 -7.85 7.73 13.52
N ALA A 98 -8.44 8.35 14.54
CA ALA A 98 -7.72 8.61 15.79
C ALA A 98 -7.33 7.28 16.46
N GLU A 99 -6.13 7.23 17.02
CA GLU A 99 -5.74 6.21 17.98
C GLU A 99 -5.86 6.73 19.41
N GLY A 100 -6.43 5.90 20.27
CA GLY A 100 -6.69 6.27 21.66
C GLY A 100 -7.76 7.35 21.78
N THR A 101 -7.74 8.06 22.91
CA THR A 101 -8.66 9.17 23.17
C THR A 101 -7.95 10.48 22.84
N PRO A 102 -8.30 11.17 21.75
CA PRO A 102 -7.73 12.48 21.45
C PRO A 102 -8.15 13.49 22.53
N THR A 103 -7.34 14.53 22.70
CA THR A 103 -7.66 15.66 23.56
C THR A 103 -7.85 16.92 22.74
N ARG A 104 -8.22 18.03 23.40
CA ARG A 104 -8.32 19.33 22.74
C ARG A 104 -7.02 19.76 22.06
N SER A 105 -5.86 19.32 22.56
CA SER A 105 -4.54 19.77 22.08
C SER A 105 -3.60 18.65 21.68
N THR A 106 -4.03 17.39 21.70
CA THR A 106 -3.19 16.26 21.31
C THR A 106 -4.00 15.23 20.53
N TYR A 107 -3.35 14.61 19.56
CA TYR A 107 -3.90 13.49 18.81
C TYR A 107 -2.80 12.55 18.34
N VAL A 108 -3.19 11.32 18.04
CA VAL A 108 -2.45 10.38 17.20
C VAL A 108 -3.39 9.95 16.09
N LEU A 109 -3.02 10.22 14.85
CA LEU A 109 -3.71 9.67 13.68
C LEU A 109 -3.04 8.35 13.33
N ARG A 110 -3.86 7.32 13.09
CA ARG A 110 -3.42 5.99 12.69
C ARG A 110 -4.05 5.61 11.36
N ALA A 111 -3.21 5.22 10.41
CA ALA A 111 -3.61 4.51 9.21
C ALA A 111 -3.46 3.00 9.43
N THR A 112 -4.59 2.34 9.69
CA THR A 112 -4.65 0.90 9.88
C THR A 112 -4.74 0.18 8.54
N ARG A 113 -3.89 -0.84 8.34
CA ARG A 113 -3.85 -1.63 7.11
C ARG A 113 -5.20 -2.30 6.84
N ALA A 114 -5.66 -2.24 5.61
CA ALA A 114 -6.89 -2.86 5.13
C ALA A 114 -6.71 -3.47 3.73
N GLY A 115 -7.70 -4.24 3.28
CA GLY A 115 -7.73 -4.78 1.91
C GLY A 115 -6.42 -5.46 1.52
N SER A 116 -5.82 -5.00 0.43
CA SER A 116 -4.57 -5.58 -0.09
C SER A 116 -3.31 -5.32 0.74
N MET A 117 -3.38 -4.44 1.74
CA MET A 117 -2.27 -4.13 2.65
C MET A 117 -2.41 -4.80 4.02
N ALA A 118 -3.48 -5.56 4.28
CA ALA A 118 -3.74 -6.19 5.58
C ALA A 118 -2.57 -7.03 6.13
N GLY A 119 -1.76 -7.63 5.25
CA GLY A 119 -0.57 -8.41 5.61
C GLY A 119 0.76 -7.68 5.50
N ASP A 120 0.79 -6.35 5.30
CA ASP A 120 2.02 -5.61 5.05
C ASP A 120 2.93 -5.52 6.28
N LEU A 121 4.18 -5.98 6.22
CA LEU A 121 5.08 -6.12 7.38
C LEU A 121 5.47 -4.79 8.04
N CYS A 122 5.20 -3.67 7.38
CA CYS A 122 5.42 -2.33 7.94
C CYS A 122 4.45 -1.95 9.06
N GLY A 123 3.31 -2.63 9.17
CA GLY A 123 2.34 -2.29 10.21
C GLY A 123 1.48 -1.08 9.89
N ASP A 124 0.86 -0.57 10.93
CA ASP A 124 -0.03 0.59 10.84
C ASP A 124 0.79 1.87 11.01
N PHE A 125 0.60 2.83 10.12
CA PHE A 125 1.33 4.11 10.18
C PHE A 125 0.67 5.04 11.17
N GLN A 126 1.48 5.76 11.92
CA GLN A 126 1.01 6.72 12.92
C GLN A 126 1.73 8.05 12.78
N ILE A 127 0.98 9.11 13.01
CA ILE A 127 1.50 10.46 13.12
C ILE A 127 0.82 11.17 14.30
N ASP A 128 1.62 11.79 15.16
CA ASP A 128 1.09 12.60 16.26
C ASP A 128 0.99 14.09 15.88
N HIS A 129 0.35 14.87 16.75
CA HIS A 129 0.24 16.33 16.66
C HIS A 129 1.60 17.07 16.60
N ALA A 130 2.70 16.43 17.01
CA ALA A 130 4.06 16.98 16.92
C ALA A 130 4.79 16.53 15.64
N ASN A 131 4.08 15.90 14.71
CA ASN A 131 4.59 15.35 13.46
C ASN A 131 5.63 14.21 13.65
N ASN A 132 5.63 13.54 14.81
CA ASN A 132 6.40 12.32 15.01
C ASN A 132 5.73 11.17 14.28
N GLN A 133 6.50 10.45 13.46
CA GLN A 133 6.02 9.32 12.67
C GLN A 133 6.46 8.01 13.30
N THR A 134 5.50 7.13 13.57
CA THR A 134 5.76 5.81 14.16
C THR A 134 5.04 4.71 13.38
N LEU A 135 5.45 3.47 13.61
CA LEU A 135 4.78 2.27 13.10
C LEU A 135 4.25 1.48 14.27
N ASN A 136 2.96 1.13 14.23
CA ASN A 136 2.40 0.15 15.14
C ASN A 136 2.41 -1.22 14.47
N GLN A 137 3.32 -2.06 14.95
CA GLN A 137 3.61 -3.38 14.40
C GLN A 137 3.16 -4.50 15.33
N THR A 138 2.17 -4.21 16.19
CA THR A 138 1.61 -5.20 17.10
C THR A 138 1.11 -6.42 16.33
N GLY A 139 1.58 -7.61 16.71
CA GLY A 139 1.20 -8.87 16.09
C GLY A 139 1.93 -9.21 14.78
N ILE A 140 2.96 -8.45 14.37
CA ILE A 140 3.76 -8.75 13.19
C ILE A 140 4.99 -9.59 13.57
N GLN A 141 5.17 -10.73 12.91
CA GLN A 141 6.43 -11.49 13.01
C GLN A 141 7.46 -10.89 12.05
N ASN A 142 8.66 -10.60 12.55
CA ASN A 142 9.75 -9.89 11.84
C ASN A 142 9.35 -8.48 11.34
N PRO A 143 9.12 -7.53 12.26
CA PRO A 143 8.80 -6.16 11.89
C PRO A 143 9.94 -5.51 11.10
N MET A 144 9.58 -4.73 10.08
CA MET A 144 10.53 -3.90 9.34
C MET A 144 10.81 -2.59 10.08
N SER A 145 12.01 -2.03 9.96
CA SER A 145 12.28 -0.70 10.51
C SER A 145 11.49 0.38 9.77
N LEU A 146 11.28 1.54 10.41
CA LEU A 146 10.65 2.70 9.76
C LEU A 146 11.37 3.06 8.44
N GLU A 147 12.70 3.05 8.45
CA GLU A 147 13.52 3.34 7.26
C GLU A 147 13.36 2.29 6.17
N ALA A 148 13.24 1.01 6.51
CA ALA A 148 13.08 -0.06 5.53
C ALA A 148 11.69 -0.07 4.86
N CYS A 149 10.71 0.57 5.50
CA CYS A 149 9.34 0.68 4.99
C CYS A 149 9.17 1.72 3.87
N TRP A 150 10.12 2.64 3.73
CA TRP A 150 10.10 3.71 2.73
C TRP A 150 11.09 3.41 1.59
#